data_AF-A0A1G2P2C7-F1
#
_entry.id   AF-A0A1G2P2C7-F1
#
_cell.length_a   1.000
_cell.length_b   1.000
_cell.length_c   1.000
_cell.angle_alpha   90.00
_cell.angle_beta   90.00
_cell.angle_gamma   90.00
#
_symmetry.space_group_name_H-M   'P 1'
#
loop_
_entity.id
_entity.type
_entity.pdbx_description
1 polymer ?
#
loop_
_entity_poly.entity_id
_entity_poly.type
_entity_poly.pdbx_seq_one_letter_code
_entity_poly.pdbx_strand_id
1 'polypeptide(L)' 'MKTNKSYIKRLKVTKNGKIVARKPGQNHFNAKESRRSQLNKKRSSSFVMTNKAKSRFLINS' A
#
# COMPACT_ATOMS: atom_id res chain seq x y z
N MET A 1 17.09 10.00 12.30
CA MET A 1 15.63 10.22 12.21
C MET A 1 14.92 8.90 12.51
N LYS A 2 13.84 8.89 13.31
CA LYS A 2 13.15 7.65 13.67
C LYS A 2 12.29 7.13 12.52
N THR A 3 12.21 5.82 12.37
CA THR A 3 11.36 5.17 11.37
C THR A 3 9.88 5.38 11.64
N ASN A 4 9.14 5.77 10.61
CA ASN A 4 7.69 5.80 10.71
C ASN A 4 7.11 4.39 10.57
N LYS A 5 6.89 3.76 11.72
CA LYS A 5 6.42 2.37 11.82
C LYS A 5 5.07 2.15 11.14
N SER A 6 4.20 3.16 11.05
CA SER A 6 2.88 2.98 10.43
C SER A 6 3.00 2.73 8.92
N TYR A 7 3.92 3.41 8.25
CA TYR A 7 4.19 3.22 6.82
C TYR A 7 4.92 1.93 6.55
N ILE A 8 5.98 1.60 7.31
CA ILE A 8 6.75 0.36 7.11
C ILE A 8 5.87 -0.90 7.30
N LYS A 9 4.90 -0.85 8.21
CA LYS A 9 3.94 -1.96 8.40
C LYS A 9 2.96 -2.16 7.24
N ARG A 10 2.78 -1.16 6.37
CA ARG A 10 1.68 -1.12 5.38
C ARG A 10 2.14 -0.97 3.93
N LEU A 11 3.32 -0.39 3.72
CA LEU A 11 3.91 -0.12 2.42
C LEU A 11 5.20 -0.92 2.28
N LYS A 12 5.41 -1.49 1.09
CA LYS A 12 6.67 -2.13 0.71
C LYS A 12 7.33 -1.33 -0.40
N VAL A 13 8.59 -0.96 -0.20
CA VAL A 13 9.46 -0.46 -1.27
C VAL A 13 10.10 -1.67 -1.96
N THR A 14 9.94 -1.77 -3.28
CA THR A 14 10.56 -2.84 -4.07
C THR A 14 12.02 -2.49 -4.40
N LYS A 15 12.80 -3.46 -4.84
CA LYS A 15 14.20 -3.26 -5.27
C LYS A 15 14.34 -2.12 -6.30
N ASN A 16 13.35 -1.96 -7.17
CA ASN A 16 13.36 -0.91 -8.21
C ASN A 16 12.75 0.41 -7.72
N GLY A 17 12.59 0.60 -6.40
CA GLY A 17 12.12 1.84 -5.78
C GLY A 17 10.62 2.12 -5.87
N LYS A 18 9.83 1.20 -6.46
CA LYS A 18 8.36 1.32 -6.55
C LYS A 18 7.73 1.00 -5.20
N ILE A 19 6.67 1.73 -4.84
CA ILE A 19 5.94 1.50 -3.60
C ILE A 19 4.69 0.67 -3.90
N VAL A 20 4.48 -0.39 -3.12
CA VAL A 20 3.36 -1.32 -3.26
C VAL A 20 2.58 -1.37 -1.94
N ALA A 21 1.25 -1.37 -2.05
CA ALA A 21 0.32 -1.42 -0.93
C ALA A 21 -0.84 -2.41 -1.20
N ARG A 22 -1.52 -2.85 -0.14
CA ARG A 22 -2.79 -3.57 -0.26
C ARG A 22 -3.89 -2.60 -0.72
N LYS A 23 -4.80 -3.07 -1.58
CA LYS A 23 -5.98 -2.28 -1.95
C LYS A 23 -6.98 -2.15 -0.78
N PRO A 24 -7.58 -0.96 -0.59
CA PRO A 24 -8.59 -0.74 0.45
C PRO A 24 -9.93 -1.43 0.10
N GLY A 25 -10.83 -1.48 1.09
CA GLY A 25 -12.22 -1.93 0.87
C GLY A 25 -12.41 -3.45 0.90
N GLN A 26 -11.71 -4.16 1.78
CA GLN A 26 -11.83 -5.61 2.03
C GLN A 26 -12.04 -5.93 3.53
N ASN A 27 -12.63 -5.01 4.30
CA ASN A 27 -12.82 -5.22 5.74
C ASN A 27 -14.16 -5.89 6.06
N HIS A 28 -15.27 -5.19 5.88
CA HIS A 28 -16.63 -5.68 6.18
C HIS A 28 -17.60 -5.35 5.02
N PHE A 29 -18.81 -5.92 5.07
CA PHE A 29 -19.90 -5.68 4.11
C PHE A 29 -19.65 -6.12 2.65
N ASN A 30 -18.82 -7.15 2.42
CA ASN A 30 -18.47 -7.62 1.06
C ASN A 30 -19.43 -8.69 0.49
N ALA A 31 -20.52 -9.04 1.18
CA ALA A 31 -21.41 -10.14 0.78
C ALA A 31 -22.10 -9.92 -0.58
N LYS A 32 -22.38 -8.65 -0.93
CA LYS A 32 -22.98 -8.26 -2.22
C LYS A 32 -21.93 -7.85 -3.28
N GLU A 33 -20.64 -7.91 -2.95
CA GLU A 33 -19.58 -7.56 -3.89
C GLU A 33 -19.39 -8.67 -4.93
N SER A 34 -19.32 -8.31 -6.21
CA SER A 34 -19.03 -9.28 -7.27
C SER A 34 -17.65 -9.93 -7.09
N ARG A 35 -17.56 -11.22 -7.41
CA ARG A 35 -16.31 -11.99 -7.30
C ARG A 35 -15.15 -11.36 -8.07
N ARG A 36 -15.42 -10.80 -9.25
CA ARG A 36 -14.42 -10.10 -10.07
C ARG A 36 -13.80 -8.92 -9.32
N SER A 37 -14.62 -8.11 -8.64
CA SER A 37 -14.15 -6.98 -7.83
C SER A 37 -13.31 -7.45 -6.64
N GLN A 38 -13.77 -8.48 -5.92
CA GLN A 38 -13.02 -9.08 -4.81
C GLN A 38 -11.63 -9.56 -5.25
N LEU A 39 -11.53 -10.30 -6.37
CA LEU A 39 -10.26 -10.79 -6.89
C LEU A 39 -9.32 -9.65 -7.30
N ASN A 40 -9.86 -8.58 -7.88
CA ASN A 40 -9.08 -7.39 -8.23
C ASN A 40 -8.53 -6.65 -7.00
N LYS A 41 -9.21 -6.76 -5.84
CA LYS A 41 -8.79 -6.18 -4.56
C LYS A 41 -7.79 -7.04 -3.78
N LYS A 42 -7.74 -8.36 -4.03
CA LYS A 42 -6.73 -9.26 -3.42
C LYS A 42 -5.30 -8.99 -3.91
N ARG A 43 -5.14 -8.40 -5.09
CA ARG A 43 -3.83 -8.06 -5.65
C ARG A 43 -3.32 -6.75 -5.06
N SER A 44 -2.05 -6.73 -4.67
CA SER A 44 -1.36 -5.51 -4.27
C SER A 44 -1.28 -4.54 -5.45
N SER A 45 -1.38 -3.24 -5.18
CA SER A 45 -1.32 -2.19 -6.18
C SER A 45 -0.16 -1.24 -5.94
N SER A 46 0.27 -0.55 -7.01
CA SER A 46 1.21 0.55 -6.86
C SER A 46 0.59 1.66 -6.02
N PHE A 47 1.36 2.20 -5.08
CA PHE A 47 1.00 3.37 -4.30
C PHE A 47 1.79 4.56 -4.84
N VAL A 48 1.09 5.59 -5.30
CA VAL A 48 1.70 6.79 -5.87
C VAL A 48 2.02 7.77 -4.74
N MET A 49 3.28 8.19 -4.67
CA MET A 49 3.77 9.16 -3.69
C MET A 49 4.76 10.11 -4.37
N THR A 50 4.73 11.39 -4.01
CA THR A 50 5.72 12.36 -4.48
C THR A 50 7.09 12.09 -3.86
N ASN A 51 8.18 12.48 -4.54
CA ASN A 51 9.54 12.29 -4.03
C ASN A 51 9.76 12.97 -2.67
N LYS A 52 9.15 14.15 -2.45
CA LYS A 52 9.20 14.88 -1.18
C LYS A 52 8.52 14.12 -0.03
N ALA A 53 7.39 13.48 -0.29
CA ALA A 53 6.71 12.66 0.72
C ALA A 53 7.49 11.38 0.99
N LYS A 54 8.07 10.76 -0.05
CA LYS A 54 8.91 9.56 0.09
C LYS A 54 10.11 9.83 1.00
N SER A 55 10.86 10.90 0.77
CA SER A 55 12.04 11.23 1.59
C SER A 55 11.69 11.54 3.06
N ARG A 56 10.52 12.15 3.31
CA ARG A 56 10.06 12.50 4.65
C ARG A 56 9.53 11.31 5.46
N PHE A 57 8.83 10.37 4.81
CA PHE A 57 8.09 9.31 5.52
C PHE A 57 8.72 7.92 5.41
N LEU A 58 9.55 7.68 4.40
CA LEU A 58 10.19 6.39 4.10
C LEU A 58 11.71 6.48 4.20
N ILE A 59 12.21 7.02 5.32
CA ILE A 59 13.64 7.38 5.48
C ILE A 59 14.57 6.16 5.48
N ASN A 60 14.12 5.04 6.07
CA ASN A 60 14.93 3.82 6.21
C ASN A 60 14.31 2.64 5.44
N SER A 61 13.66 2.93 4.31
CA SER A 61 12.85 1.97 3.54
C SER A 61 13.51 1.54 2.24
#